data_AF-A0A257MD04-F1
#
_entry.id   AF-A0A257MD04-F1
#
_cell.length_a   1.000
_cell.length_b   1.000
_cell.length_c   1.000
_cell.angle_alpha   90.00
_cell.angle_beta   90.00
_cell.angle_gamma   90.00
#
_symmetry.space_group_name_H-M   'P 1'
#
loop_
_entity.id
_entity.type
_entity.pdbx_description
1 polymer ?
#
loop_
_entity_poly.entity_id
_entity_poly.type
_entity_poly.pdbx_seq_one_letter_code
_entity_poly.pdbx_strand_id
1 'polypeptide(L)'
;MAPSTGKIAGSIAFLQCVGSRDQTVGNPYCSRICCMASLKNAQLVKEKYPDTDVTIYYIDIRACGEGYEEFYIRAQKLGINFVRSRVSGIQEGKDGRLSLLFEDTLTGEIKRAKHDLAVLSVGLEPDSNAEVLGNLLGLSRRPDRFFEIAHPKMRPVEAHIDGVFIAGCASGPKEIPISIAQGSAAAAKAVKLLHRGVLELEPTSAYVDPEKCIECKLCVDICPKKAISAKSPAYVDEAACKGCGSCAAACPADAIDMRFFSDQQIMAQVQAATEVKREFPLIVAFLCNWCSYGAADLAGTSRIQYPTNARNIRVMCSARVDPSFVLEALRRGADGVLIAGCRIGECHYRDGNYQALQRVNVLKGVLEKIGLDPGRVKIVWCAASEGEIYAQDLREFIAELKEMGPVGTELKKRKEGEHPEPSARSEEEP
;
A
#
# COMPACT_ATOMS: atom_id res chain seq x y z
N MET A 1 -0.86 -31.14 28.99
CA MET A 1 -2.11 -31.49 29.69
C MET A 1 -3.27 -30.91 28.89
N ALA A 2 -4.40 -31.61 28.77
CA ALA A 2 -5.60 -31.09 28.14
C ALA A 2 -6.24 -30.04 29.06
N PRO A 3 -6.52 -28.80 28.59
CA PRO A 3 -7.00 -27.72 29.46
C PRO A 3 -8.32 -28.03 30.18
N SER A 4 -9.24 -28.74 29.53
CA SER A 4 -10.56 -29.07 30.08
C SER A 4 -10.50 -30.10 31.22
N THR A 5 -9.52 -31.00 31.23
CA THR A 5 -9.45 -32.11 32.18
C THR A 5 -8.24 -32.05 33.12
N GLY A 6 -7.24 -31.24 32.81
CA GLY A 6 -5.95 -31.21 33.53
C GLY A 6 -5.09 -32.48 33.35
N LYS A 7 -5.55 -33.48 32.60
CA LYS A 7 -4.85 -34.76 32.42
C LYS A 7 -3.84 -34.70 31.28
N ILE A 8 -2.88 -35.62 31.25
CA ILE A 8 -1.98 -35.79 30.10
C ILE A 8 -2.82 -36.24 28.90
N ALA A 9 -2.62 -35.59 27.75
CA ALA A 9 -3.32 -35.94 26.52
C ALA A 9 -2.63 -37.17 25.89
N GLY A 10 -3.39 -38.25 25.69
CA GLY A 10 -2.90 -39.46 25.02
C GLY A 10 -2.80 -39.26 23.51
N SER A 11 -3.65 -38.39 22.95
CA SER A 11 -3.62 -38.04 21.52
C SER A 11 -3.73 -36.53 21.26
N ILE A 12 -2.82 -35.99 20.44
CA ILE A 12 -2.70 -34.56 20.12
C ILE A 12 -2.72 -34.34 18.60
N ALA A 13 -3.59 -33.45 18.14
CA ALA A 13 -3.63 -32.98 16.75
C ALA A 13 -3.02 -31.58 16.63
N PHE A 14 -2.05 -31.38 15.73
CA PHE A 14 -1.57 -30.06 15.33
C PHE A 14 -2.20 -29.67 13.99
N LEU A 15 -2.88 -28.53 13.95
CA LEU A 15 -3.58 -28.04 12.76
C LEU A 15 -2.77 -26.93 12.13
N GLN A 16 -2.29 -27.15 10.91
CA GLN A 16 -1.50 -26.16 10.18
C GLN A 16 -2.37 -25.12 9.48
N CYS A 17 -1.74 -23.99 9.12
CA CYS A 17 -2.36 -22.92 8.33
C CYS A 17 -3.60 -22.27 8.97
N VAL A 18 -3.71 -22.27 10.31
CA VAL A 18 -4.81 -21.58 11.00
C VAL A 18 -4.57 -20.07 10.92
N GLY A 19 -5.44 -19.32 10.24
CA GLY A 19 -5.27 -17.89 10.02
C GLY A 19 -4.21 -17.54 8.96
N SER A 20 -3.84 -18.47 8.08
CA SER A 20 -2.85 -18.24 7.02
C SER A 20 -3.16 -19.08 5.79
N ARG A 21 -2.77 -18.60 4.60
CA ARG A 21 -3.17 -19.22 3.32
C ARG A 21 -4.68 -19.38 3.23
N ASP A 22 -5.41 -18.39 3.75
CA ASP A 22 -6.85 -18.41 3.90
C ASP A 22 -7.43 -17.03 3.55
N GLN A 23 -8.03 -16.95 2.37
CA GLN A 23 -8.66 -15.71 1.90
C GLN A 23 -9.91 -15.36 2.70
N THR A 24 -10.60 -16.35 3.29
CA THR A 24 -11.86 -16.14 4.02
C THR A 24 -11.67 -15.29 5.29
N VAL A 25 -10.45 -15.26 5.83
CA VAL A 25 -10.04 -14.45 6.99
C VAL A 25 -9.10 -13.30 6.60
N GLY A 26 -8.98 -13.00 5.30
CA GLY A 26 -8.14 -11.90 4.80
C GLY A 26 -6.64 -12.16 4.81
N ASN A 27 -6.18 -13.39 5.04
CA ASN A 27 -4.76 -13.75 5.18
C ASN A 27 -4.30 -14.75 4.10
N PRO A 28 -4.14 -14.32 2.83
CA PRO A 28 -3.72 -15.19 1.73
C PRO A 28 -2.25 -15.65 1.84
N TYR A 29 -1.47 -15.03 2.72
CA TYR A 29 -0.03 -15.27 2.86
C TYR A 29 0.28 -16.47 3.78
N CYS A 30 1.52 -16.97 3.69
CA CYS A 30 2.05 -17.99 4.59
C CYS A 30 2.79 -17.35 5.77
N SER A 31 2.51 -17.80 6.99
CA SER A 31 3.17 -17.30 8.20
C SER A 31 4.59 -17.83 8.44
N ARG A 32 5.11 -18.69 7.55
CA ARG A 32 6.46 -19.28 7.50
C ARG A 32 6.92 -20.12 8.70
N ILE A 33 6.58 -19.74 9.93
CA ILE A 33 7.09 -20.37 11.16
C ILE A 33 6.23 -21.51 11.67
N CYS A 34 4.95 -21.58 11.29
CA CYS A 34 3.97 -22.48 11.90
C CYS A 34 4.33 -23.96 11.73
N CYS A 35 4.80 -24.38 10.55
CA CYS A 35 5.24 -25.75 10.32
C CYS A 35 6.40 -26.14 11.25
N MET A 36 7.44 -25.31 11.32
CA MET A 36 8.63 -25.58 12.15
C MET A 36 8.31 -25.52 13.64
N ALA A 37 7.46 -24.59 14.07
CA ALA A 37 7.00 -24.50 15.45
C ALA A 37 6.24 -25.76 15.88
N SER A 38 5.35 -26.28 15.03
CA SER A 38 4.60 -27.51 15.32
C SER A 38 5.50 -28.73 15.29
N LEU A 39 6.44 -28.84 14.35
CA LEU A 39 7.46 -29.90 14.36
C LEU A 39 8.27 -29.89 15.67
N LYS A 40 8.69 -28.71 16.12
CA LYS A 40 9.44 -28.56 17.38
C LYS A 40 8.60 -29.03 18.56
N ASN A 41 7.38 -28.51 18.69
CA ASN A 41 6.52 -28.84 19.82
C ASN A 41 6.08 -30.31 19.80
N ALA A 42 5.84 -30.90 18.62
CA ALA A 42 5.53 -32.32 18.49
C ALA A 42 6.69 -33.21 18.94
N GLN A 43 7.94 -32.87 18.57
CA GLN A 43 9.13 -33.59 19.04
C GLN A 43 9.29 -33.47 20.56
N LEU A 44 9.15 -32.27 21.12
CA LEU A 44 9.20 -32.05 22.57
C LEU A 44 8.12 -32.85 23.32
N VAL A 45 6.93 -33.01 22.72
CA VAL A 45 5.89 -33.89 23.27
C VAL A 45 6.37 -35.34 23.27
N LYS A 46 6.89 -35.86 22.16
CA LYS A 46 7.37 -37.26 22.08
C LYS A 46 8.58 -37.53 22.96
N GLU A 47 9.47 -36.56 23.16
CA GLU A 47 10.59 -36.67 24.10
C GLU A 47 10.11 -36.78 25.56
N LYS A 48 9.08 -36.02 25.94
CA LYS A 48 8.56 -35.99 27.30
C LYS A 48 7.52 -37.08 27.59
N TYR A 49 6.72 -37.43 26.59
CA TYR A 49 5.64 -38.40 26.63
C TYR A 49 5.72 -39.32 25.40
N PRO A 50 6.60 -40.33 25.44
CA PRO A 50 6.87 -41.20 24.28
C PRO A 50 5.64 -41.93 23.77
N ASP A 51 4.69 -42.24 24.64
CA ASP A 51 3.47 -42.98 24.30
C ASP A 51 2.34 -42.10 23.74
N THR A 52 2.51 -40.77 23.71
CA THR A 52 1.51 -39.87 23.14
C THR A 52 1.47 -39.99 21.62
N ASP A 53 0.27 -40.17 21.08
CA ASP A 53 -0.01 -40.13 19.64
C ASP A 53 -0.07 -38.68 19.17
N VAL A 54 0.89 -38.26 18.36
CA VAL A 54 0.93 -36.90 17.81
C VAL A 54 0.70 -36.95 16.31
N THR A 55 -0.30 -36.19 15.84
CA THR A 55 -0.64 -36.08 14.42
C THR A 55 -0.58 -34.63 13.97
N ILE A 56 0.13 -34.35 12.88
CA ILE A 56 0.18 -33.06 12.22
C ILE A 56 -0.67 -33.10 10.95
N TYR A 57 -1.72 -32.29 10.91
CA TYR A 57 -2.60 -32.10 9.76
C TYR A 57 -2.12 -30.89 8.94
N TYR A 58 -1.70 -31.13 7.70
CA TYR A 58 -1.01 -30.13 6.89
C TYR A 58 -1.43 -30.13 5.41
N ILE A 59 -1.25 -28.99 4.72
CA ILE A 59 -1.37 -28.91 3.26
C ILE A 59 -0.01 -29.21 2.62
N ASP A 60 1.00 -28.43 3.02
CA ASP A 60 2.41 -28.59 2.65
C ASP A 60 3.27 -28.40 3.91
N ILE A 61 4.28 -29.25 4.11
CA ILE A 61 5.32 -29.00 5.13
C ILE A 61 6.33 -28.03 4.52
N ARG A 62 6.46 -26.85 5.13
CA ARG A 62 7.41 -25.81 4.69
C ARG A 62 8.60 -25.76 5.63
N ALA A 63 9.50 -26.73 5.48
CA ALA A 63 10.76 -26.82 6.22
C ALA A 63 11.90 -26.14 5.45
N CYS A 64 11.73 -24.85 5.13
CA CYS A 64 12.66 -24.10 4.28
C CYS A 64 13.73 -23.35 5.08
N GLY A 65 14.89 -23.97 5.25
CA GLY A 65 16.05 -23.41 5.95
C GLY A 65 17.16 -24.44 6.07
N GLU A 66 18.33 -24.01 6.51
CA GLU A 66 19.44 -24.93 6.79
C GLU A 66 19.07 -25.84 7.98
N GLY A 67 19.15 -27.16 7.80
CA GLY A 67 18.82 -28.14 8.82
C GLY A 67 17.32 -28.41 9.04
N TYR A 68 16.42 -27.74 8.29
CA TYR A 68 14.98 -27.79 8.56
C TYR A 68 14.34 -29.07 8.01
N GLU A 69 14.79 -29.55 6.86
CA GLU A 69 14.33 -30.82 6.29
C GLU A 69 14.77 -31.99 7.16
N GLU A 70 16.00 -31.96 7.65
CA GLU A 70 16.54 -32.96 8.59
C GLU A 70 15.75 -32.96 9.90
N PHE A 71 15.33 -31.78 10.36
CA PHE A 71 14.46 -31.64 11.53
C PHE A 71 13.06 -32.23 11.30
N TYR A 72 12.51 -32.11 10.09
CA TYR A 72 11.27 -32.76 9.67
C TYR A 72 11.43 -34.29 9.62
N ILE A 73 12.48 -34.80 8.97
CA ILE A 73 12.79 -36.24 8.91
C ILE A 73 12.96 -36.82 10.32
N ARG A 74 13.60 -36.08 11.23
CA ARG A 74 13.73 -36.51 12.63
C ARG A 74 12.37 -36.63 13.33
N ALA A 75 11.44 -35.71 13.06
CA ALA A 75 10.08 -35.80 13.59
C ALA A 75 9.36 -37.08 13.10
N GLN A 76 9.53 -37.45 11.83
CA GLN A 76 8.98 -38.70 11.29
C GLN A 76 9.59 -39.93 11.99
N LYS A 77 10.91 -39.94 12.21
CA LYS A 77 11.60 -41.03 12.93
C LYS A 77 11.14 -41.20 14.39
N LEU A 78 10.62 -40.14 15.01
CA LEU A 78 10.02 -40.18 16.35
C LEU A 78 8.59 -40.73 16.38
N GLY A 79 8.05 -41.17 15.24
CA GLY A 79 6.70 -41.72 15.15
C GLY A 79 5.60 -40.66 15.18
N ILE A 80 5.91 -39.41 14.81
CA ILE A 80 4.90 -38.37 14.61
C ILE A 80 4.18 -38.63 13.30
N ASN A 81 2.85 -38.67 13.33
CA ASN A 81 2.01 -38.92 12.18
C ASN A 81 1.80 -37.65 11.36
N PHE A 82 1.81 -37.77 10.04
CA PHE A 82 1.59 -36.66 9.11
C PHE A 82 0.42 -36.98 8.20
N VAL A 83 -0.65 -36.18 8.27
CA VAL A 83 -1.84 -36.34 7.45
C VAL A 83 -1.96 -35.16 6.53
N ARG A 84 -1.92 -35.40 5.22
CA ARG A 84 -2.01 -34.34 4.22
C ARG A 84 -3.47 -33.92 4.04
N SER A 85 -3.89 -32.97 4.86
CA SER A 85 -5.25 -32.44 4.89
C SER A 85 -5.33 -31.04 5.51
N ARG A 86 -6.34 -30.28 5.09
CA ARG A 86 -6.85 -29.13 5.84
C ARG A 86 -8.13 -29.58 6.56
N VAL A 87 -8.10 -29.54 7.90
CA VAL A 87 -9.26 -29.93 8.73
C VAL A 87 -10.44 -29.00 8.43
N SER A 88 -11.60 -29.59 8.13
CA SER A 88 -12.80 -28.86 7.74
C SER A 88 -13.65 -28.43 8.95
N GLY A 89 -13.59 -29.19 10.05
CA GLY A 89 -14.33 -28.87 11.26
C GLY A 89 -13.85 -29.65 12.47
N ILE A 90 -14.02 -29.03 13.64
CA ILE A 90 -13.76 -29.61 14.95
C ILE A 90 -15.08 -29.65 15.70
N GLN A 91 -15.44 -30.82 16.23
CA GLN A 91 -16.65 -31.01 17.02
C GLN A 91 -16.28 -31.67 18.34
N GLU A 92 -16.87 -31.22 19.44
CA GLU A 92 -16.74 -31.91 20.71
C GLU A 92 -17.63 -33.16 20.72
N GLY A 93 -17.02 -34.32 21.00
CA GLY A 93 -17.72 -35.59 21.11
C GLY A 93 -18.41 -35.74 22.47
N LYS A 94 -19.42 -36.61 22.55
CA LYS A 94 -20.09 -36.98 23.81
C LYS A 94 -19.12 -37.59 24.85
N ASP A 95 -17.97 -38.07 24.40
CA ASP A 95 -16.88 -38.62 25.22
C ASP A 95 -15.90 -37.55 25.73
N GLY A 96 -16.15 -36.26 25.45
CA GLY A 96 -15.27 -35.14 25.81
C GLY A 96 -14.01 -35.03 24.96
N ARG A 97 -13.87 -35.86 23.91
CA ARG A 97 -12.76 -35.81 22.94
C ARG A 97 -13.14 -34.99 21.72
N LEU A 98 -12.16 -34.39 21.08
CA LEU A 98 -12.36 -33.60 19.87
C LEU A 98 -12.40 -34.53 18.65
N SER A 99 -13.47 -34.44 17.86
CA SER A 99 -13.66 -35.14 16.59
C SER A 99 -13.33 -34.19 15.44
N LEU A 100 -12.26 -34.50 14.70
CA LEU A 100 -11.79 -33.72 13.57
C LEU A 100 -12.26 -34.36 12.28
N LEU A 101 -12.98 -33.59 11.45
CA LEU A 101 -13.39 -33.99 10.10
C LEU A 101 -12.39 -33.44 9.08
N PHE A 102 -11.90 -34.30 8.19
CA PHE A 102 -10.89 -33.91 7.22
C PHE A 102 -10.89 -34.88 6.02
N GLU A 103 -10.40 -34.41 4.88
CA GLU A 103 -10.16 -35.24 3.69
C GLU A 103 -8.68 -35.61 3.63
N ASP A 104 -8.36 -36.90 3.66
CA ASP A 104 -6.99 -37.37 3.44
C ASP A 104 -6.69 -37.34 1.93
N THR A 105 -5.99 -36.30 1.50
CA THR A 105 -5.76 -36.06 0.06
C THR A 105 -4.86 -37.09 -0.60
N LEU A 106 -4.16 -37.94 0.17
CA LEU A 106 -3.36 -39.03 -0.38
C LEU A 106 -4.21 -40.26 -0.70
N THR A 107 -5.30 -40.47 0.04
CA THR A 107 -6.23 -41.60 -0.20
C THR A 107 -7.53 -41.18 -0.87
N GLY A 108 -7.86 -39.89 -0.89
CA GLY A 108 -9.13 -39.37 -1.41
C GLY A 108 -10.33 -39.65 -0.50
N GLU A 109 -10.10 -39.98 0.77
CA GLU A 109 -11.16 -40.39 1.71
C GLU A 109 -11.45 -39.32 2.74
N ILE A 110 -12.73 -39.09 3.01
CA ILE A 110 -13.18 -38.25 4.13
C ILE A 110 -13.13 -39.09 5.41
N LYS A 111 -12.31 -38.67 6.38
CA LYS A 111 -12.07 -39.39 7.63
C LYS A 111 -12.47 -38.53 8.83
N ARG A 112 -12.73 -39.22 9.95
CA ARG A 112 -12.88 -38.60 11.28
C ARG A 112 -11.86 -39.20 12.23
N ALA A 113 -11.11 -38.35 12.92
CA ALA A 113 -10.18 -38.77 13.96
C ALA A 113 -10.52 -38.11 15.30
N LYS A 114 -10.40 -38.88 16.38
CA LYS A 114 -10.63 -38.40 17.74
C LYS A 114 -9.29 -38.08 18.41
N HIS A 115 -9.20 -36.90 19.01
CA HIS A 115 -8.01 -36.43 19.74
C HIS A 115 -8.42 -35.85 21.09
N ASP A 116 -7.51 -35.91 22.06
CA ASP A 116 -7.74 -35.35 23.40
C ASP A 116 -7.42 -33.85 23.44
N LEU A 117 -6.56 -33.40 22.54
CA LEU A 117 -6.14 -32.01 22.39
C LEU A 117 -5.95 -31.65 20.92
N ALA A 118 -6.45 -30.50 20.51
CA ALA A 118 -6.13 -29.89 19.22
C ALA A 118 -5.33 -28.61 19.45
N VAL A 119 -4.18 -28.50 18.80
CA VAL A 119 -3.29 -27.34 18.82
C VAL A 119 -3.43 -26.61 17.50
N LEU A 120 -3.96 -25.39 17.56
CA LEU A 120 -4.06 -24.51 16.41
C LEU A 120 -2.70 -23.87 16.16
N SER A 121 -2.08 -24.16 15.01
CA SER A 121 -0.80 -23.56 14.63
C SER A 121 -1.06 -22.20 13.98
N VAL A 122 -1.43 -21.23 14.81
CA VAL A 122 -1.88 -19.89 14.40
C VAL A 122 -0.80 -19.11 13.64
N GLY A 123 -1.25 -18.35 12.63
CA GLY A 123 -0.41 -17.47 11.85
C GLY A 123 0.06 -16.22 12.58
N LEU A 124 0.90 -15.44 11.90
CA LEU A 124 1.33 -14.11 12.32
C LEU A 124 0.47 -13.06 11.63
N GLU A 125 0.06 -12.06 12.40
CA GLU A 125 -0.57 -10.83 11.93
C GLU A 125 0.28 -9.63 12.37
N PRO A 126 0.11 -8.45 11.74
CA PRO A 126 0.71 -7.22 12.23
C PRO A 126 0.25 -6.88 13.65
N ASP A 127 1.09 -6.14 14.38
CA ASP A 127 0.74 -5.59 15.68
C ASP A 127 -0.50 -4.67 15.57
N SER A 128 -1.35 -4.67 16.60
CA SER A 128 -2.55 -3.81 16.62
C SER A 128 -2.22 -2.31 16.53
N ASN A 129 -1.00 -1.90 16.89
CA ASN A 129 -0.52 -0.53 16.79
C ASN A 129 0.24 -0.24 15.48
N ALA A 130 0.33 -1.21 14.55
CA ALA A 130 1.08 -1.02 13.31
C ALA A 130 0.56 0.16 12.47
N GLU A 131 -0.75 0.42 12.50
CA GLU A 131 -1.33 1.56 11.80
C GLU A 131 -0.93 2.90 12.42
N VAL A 132 -1.01 3.01 13.75
CA VAL A 132 -0.60 4.22 14.49
C VAL A 132 0.88 4.50 14.26
N LEU A 133 1.73 3.47 14.37
CA LEU A 133 3.16 3.58 14.13
C LEU A 133 3.46 3.93 12.66
N GLY A 134 2.71 3.35 11.73
CA GLY A 134 2.79 3.64 10.31
C GLY A 134 2.52 5.11 10.01
N ASN A 135 1.43 5.65 10.56
CA ASN A 135 1.08 7.06 10.38
C ASN A 135 2.08 8.01 11.04
N LEU A 136 2.60 7.65 12.23
CA LEU A 136 3.59 8.45 12.95
C LEU A 136 4.91 8.54 12.18
N LEU A 137 5.38 7.42 11.63
CA LEU A 137 6.65 7.33 10.91
C LEU A 137 6.51 7.59 9.41
N GLY A 138 5.29 7.64 8.86
CA GLY A 138 5.01 7.77 7.42
C GLY A 138 5.22 6.48 6.62
N LEU A 139 5.15 5.31 7.26
CA LEU A 139 5.37 4.01 6.63
C LEU A 139 4.11 3.50 5.95
N SER A 140 4.24 3.13 4.67
CA SER A 140 3.20 2.43 3.91
C SER A 140 3.10 0.96 4.33
N ARG A 141 1.89 0.40 4.18
CA ARG A 141 1.63 -1.03 4.40
C ARG A 141 1.26 -1.72 3.09
N ARG A 142 1.68 -2.96 2.95
CA ARG A 142 1.27 -3.84 1.83
C ARG A 142 -0.15 -4.38 2.05
N PRO A 143 -0.77 -5.04 1.05
CA PRO A 143 -2.09 -5.66 1.21
C PRO A 143 -2.14 -6.75 2.29
N ASP A 144 -1.00 -7.37 2.62
CA ASP A 144 -0.87 -8.30 3.76
C ASP A 144 -0.78 -7.60 5.12
N ARG A 145 -0.96 -6.28 5.15
CA ARG A 145 -1.02 -5.39 6.32
C ARG A 145 0.32 -5.18 7.05
N PHE A 146 1.42 -5.78 6.58
CA PHE A 146 2.76 -5.53 7.12
C PHE A 146 3.41 -4.31 6.45
N PHE A 147 4.46 -3.75 7.08
CA PHE A 147 5.15 -2.59 6.52
C PHE A 147 5.86 -2.91 5.21
N GLU A 148 5.75 -1.99 4.26
CA GLU A 148 6.39 -2.06 2.96
C GLU A 148 7.87 -1.69 3.06
N ILE A 149 8.72 -2.52 2.44
CA ILE A 149 10.16 -2.29 2.32
C ILE A 149 10.46 -1.63 0.98
N ALA A 150 11.49 -0.79 0.93
CA ALA A 150 11.82 0.03 -0.23
C ALA A 150 12.06 -0.77 -1.51
N HIS A 151 12.73 -1.93 -1.41
CA HIS A 151 12.89 -2.84 -2.53
C HIS A 151 13.22 -4.27 -2.05
N PRO A 152 12.52 -5.32 -2.52
CA PRO A 152 12.68 -6.70 -2.02
C PRO A 152 14.09 -7.27 -2.08
N LYS A 153 14.90 -6.86 -3.07
CA LYS A 153 16.29 -7.33 -3.27
C LYS A 153 17.36 -6.32 -2.84
N MET A 154 17.33 -5.12 -3.41
CA MET A 154 18.38 -4.10 -3.23
C MET A 154 18.32 -3.37 -1.89
N ARG A 155 17.13 -3.20 -1.31
CA ARG A 155 16.88 -2.41 -0.09
C ARG A 155 15.91 -3.13 0.86
N PRO A 156 16.25 -4.36 1.31
CA PRO A 156 15.28 -5.24 1.98
C PRO A 156 14.98 -4.90 3.45
N VAL A 157 15.67 -3.90 4.00
CA VAL A 157 15.54 -3.44 5.40
C VAL A 157 15.36 -1.91 5.49
N GLU A 158 15.17 -1.24 4.36
CA GLU A 158 14.98 0.21 4.30
C GLU A 158 13.50 0.49 4.02
N ALA A 159 12.97 1.57 4.59
CA ALA A 159 11.70 2.12 4.17
C ALA A 159 11.90 3.05 2.95
N HIS A 160 10.81 3.47 2.31
CA HIS A 160 10.86 4.54 1.29
C HIS A 160 11.24 5.91 1.88
N ILE A 161 11.21 6.04 3.21
CA ILE A 161 11.61 7.24 3.94
C ILE A 161 13.07 7.10 4.36
N ASP A 162 13.88 8.09 3.99
CA ASP A 162 15.29 8.11 4.36
C ASP A 162 15.49 8.16 5.87
N GLY A 163 16.43 7.35 6.34
CA GLY A 163 16.74 7.22 7.77
C GLY A 163 15.80 6.30 8.55
N VAL A 164 14.75 5.77 7.93
CA VAL A 164 13.86 4.78 8.56
C VAL A 164 14.16 3.37 8.01
N PHE A 165 14.36 2.42 8.92
CA PHE A 165 14.72 1.05 8.62
C PHE A 165 13.72 0.08 9.26
N ILE A 166 13.50 -1.07 8.62
CA ILE A 166 12.52 -2.09 9.05
C ILE A 166 13.24 -3.42 9.24
N ALA A 167 13.06 -4.05 10.39
CA ALA A 167 13.66 -5.33 10.73
C ALA A 167 12.66 -6.26 11.44
N GLY A 168 12.87 -7.57 11.31
CA GLY A 168 12.04 -8.57 11.99
C GLY A 168 10.63 -8.67 11.40
N CYS A 169 9.69 -9.20 12.17
CA CYS A 169 8.33 -9.48 11.71
C CYS A 169 7.51 -8.24 11.30
N ALA A 170 8.00 -7.02 11.56
CA ALA A 170 7.37 -5.77 11.13
C ALA A 170 7.14 -5.70 9.61
N SER A 171 8.03 -6.29 8.81
CA SER A 171 7.91 -6.36 7.34
C SER A 171 7.27 -7.65 6.81
N GLY A 172 6.75 -8.50 7.69
CA GLY A 172 6.10 -9.77 7.33
C GLY A 172 6.61 -10.98 8.09
N PRO A 173 5.89 -12.12 8.03
CA PRO A 173 6.21 -13.32 8.78
C PRO A 173 7.60 -13.87 8.45
N LYS A 174 8.41 -14.19 9.47
CA LYS A 174 9.77 -14.74 9.30
C LYS A 174 10.29 -15.41 10.57
N GLU A 175 11.35 -16.18 10.40
CA GLU A 175 12.02 -16.90 11.50
C GLU A 175 12.99 -15.99 12.28
N ILE A 176 13.41 -16.48 13.45
CA ILE A 176 14.36 -15.78 14.32
C ILE A 176 15.69 -15.47 13.61
N PRO A 177 16.36 -16.42 12.91
CA PRO A 177 17.64 -16.13 12.27
C PRO A 177 17.56 -15.03 11.20
N ILE A 178 16.49 -15.03 10.41
CA ILE A 178 16.25 -13.99 9.40
C ILE A 178 15.97 -12.64 10.07
N SER A 179 15.25 -12.64 11.20
CA SER A 179 14.98 -11.41 11.97
C SER A 179 16.25 -10.82 12.56
N ILE A 180 17.15 -11.65 13.08
CA ILE A 180 18.48 -11.24 13.57
C ILE A 180 19.31 -10.67 12.42
N ALA A 181 19.38 -11.37 11.28
CA ALA A 181 20.11 -10.91 10.10
C ALA A 181 19.59 -9.56 9.59
N GLN A 182 18.26 -9.36 9.58
CA GLN A 182 17.66 -8.06 9.24
C GLN A 182 17.98 -6.98 10.27
N GLY A 183 18.01 -7.30 11.56
CA GLY A 183 18.44 -6.37 12.61
C GLY A 183 19.86 -5.87 12.38
N SER A 184 20.80 -6.78 12.11
CA SER A 184 22.18 -6.44 11.77
C SER A 184 22.28 -5.62 10.48
N ALA A 185 21.51 -5.97 9.44
CA ALA A 185 21.49 -5.22 8.20
C ALA A 185 20.93 -3.80 8.37
N ALA A 186 19.84 -3.63 9.13
CA ALA A 186 19.27 -2.33 9.46
C ALA A 186 20.27 -1.48 10.26
N ALA A 187 20.95 -2.06 11.25
CA ALA A 187 22.00 -1.38 12.00
C ALA A 187 23.16 -0.92 11.10
N ALA A 188 23.63 -1.76 10.18
CA ALA A 188 24.69 -1.40 9.24
C ALA A 188 24.28 -0.23 8.31
N LYS A 189 23.02 -0.22 7.85
CA LYS A 189 22.48 0.88 7.03
C LYS A 189 22.34 2.17 7.82
N ALA A 190 21.90 2.10 9.08
CA ALA A 190 21.86 3.25 9.98
C ALA A 190 23.27 3.80 10.23
N VAL A 191 24.26 2.95 10.51
CA VAL A 191 25.66 3.37 10.70
C VAL A 191 26.22 4.03 9.44
N LYS A 192 25.92 3.50 8.24
CA LYS A 192 26.34 4.14 6.97
C LYS A 192 25.83 5.58 6.86
N LEU A 193 24.58 5.83 7.28
CA LEU A 193 23.99 7.16 7.29
C LEU A 193 24.70 8.07 8.31
N LEU A 194 24.90 7.58 9.53
CA LEU A 194 25.50 8.35 10.63
C LEU A 194 26.99 8.63 10.42
N HIS A 195 27.73 7.71 9.79
CA HIS A 195 29.18 7.80 9.65
C HIS A 195 29.63 8.94 8.72
N ARG A 196 28.81 9.32 7.73
CA ARG A 196 29.19 10.36 6.76
C ARG A 196 29.31 11.75 7.39
N GLY A 197 28.62 12.03 8.49
CA GLY A 197 28.59 13.35 9.14
C GLY A 197 27.93 14.47 8.33
N VAL A 198 27.64 14.23 7.05
CA VAL A 198 26.90 15.11 6.14
C VAL A 198 25.81 14.33 5.43
N LEU A 199 24.67 14.99 5.18
CA LEU A 199 23.56 14.44 4.41
C LEU A 199 23.48 15.17 3.08
N GLU A 200 23.49 14.40 2.00
CA GLU A 200 23.13 14.90 0.68
C GLU A 200 21.61 14.93 0.61
N LEU A 201 21.05 16.11 0.36
CA LEU A 201 19.61 16.28 0.21
C LEU A 201 19.26 16.22 -1.28
N GLU A 202 18.14 15.59 -1.59
CA GLU A 202 17.57 15.73 -2.93
C GLU A 202 17.26 17.21 -3.20
N PRO A 203 17.66 17.75 -4.36
CA PRO A 203 17.44 19.15 -4.68
C PRO A 203 15.98 19.40 -5.10
N THR A 204 15.01 18.84 -4.38
CA THR A 204 13.56 18.96 -4.68
C THR A 204 12.87 20.03 -3.83
N SER A 205 13.63 20.91 -3.18
CA SER A 205 13.15 21.95 -2.28
C SER A 205 12.29 22.99 -3.00
N ALA A 206 11.36 23.60 -2.26
CA ALA A 206 10.69 24.82 -2.72
C ALA A 206 11.59 26.05 -2.51
N TYR A 207 11.42 27.08 -3.33
CA TYR A 207 12.06 28.39 -3.14
C TYR A 207 11.05 29.51 -3.39
N VAL A 208 11.31 30.69 -2.83
CA VAL A 208 10.46 31.88 -2.96
C VAL A 208 11.17 32.90 -3.86
N ASP A 209 10.45 33.40 -4.86
CA ASP A 209 10.80 34.58 -5.62
C ASP A 209 10.42 35.84 -4.79
N PRO A 210 11.41 36.61 -4.32
CA PRO A 210 11.16 37.77 -3.46
C PRO A 210 10.40 38.89 -4.18
N GLU A 211 10.49 38.99 -5.50
CA GLU A 211 9.86 40.08 -6.27
C GLU A 211 8.35 39.87 -6.46
N LYS A 212 7.90 38.60 -6.44
CA LYS A 212 6.48 38.23 -6.58
C LYS A 212 5.77 38.05 -5.23
N CYS A 213 6.52 37.88 -4.15
CA CYS A 213 5.93 37.55 -2.85
C CYS A 213 5.08 38.69 -2.29
N ILE A 214 3.77 38.45 -2.13
CA ILE A 214 2.82 39.41 -1.55
C ILE A 214 2.63 39.26 -0.02
N GLU A 215 3.48 38.47 0.64
CA GLU A 215 3.50 38.32 2.10
C GLU A 215 2.18 37.85 2.75
N CYS A 216 1.34 37.12 2.01
CA CYS A 216 0.03 36.63 2.48
C CYS A 216 0.09 35.47 3.51
N LYS A 217 1.28 34.84 3.67
CA LYS A 217 1.59 33.75 4.62
C LYS A 217 0.86 32.41 4.42
N LEU A 218 0.03 32.25 3.40
CA LEU A 218 -0.65 30.98 3.10
C LEU A 218 0.31 29.77 2.97
N CYS A 219 1.51 30.02 2.43
CA CYS A 219 2.55 29.00 2.30
C CYS A 219 3.08 28.46 3.64
N VAL A 220 3.04 29.28 4.70
CA VAL A 220 3.44 28.89 6.05
C VAL A 220 2.43 27.92 6.65
N ASP A 221 1.14 28.22 6.50
CA ASP A 221 0.04 27.43 7.05
C ASP A 221 -0.09 26.07 6.37
N ILE A 222 0.08 26.04 5.04
CA ILE A 222 -0.07 24.80 4.27
C ILE A 222 1.13 23.85 4.38
N CYS A 223 2.28 24.29 4.90
CA CYS A 223 3.50 23.49 4.93
C CYS A 223 3.46 22.41 6.04
N PRO A 224 3.34 21.11 5.70
CA PRO A 224 3.21 20.06 6.71
C PRO A 224 4.49 19.84 7.53
N LYS A 225 5.65 20.26 6.99
CA LYS A 225 6.96 20.16 7.64
C LYS A 225 7.38 21.45 8.35
N LYS A 226 6.55 22.51 8.29
CA LYS A 226 6.86 23.84 8.85
C LYS A 226 8.23 24.37 8.41
N ALA A 227 8.60 24.07 7.15
CA ALA A 227 9.87 24.47 6.56
C ALA A 227 9.87 25.94 6.07
N ILE A 228 8.73 26.62 6.14
CA ILE A 228 8.57 27.99 5.62
C ILE A 228 8.36 28.94 6.79
N SER A 229 9.17 29.99 6.84
CA SER A 229 9.09 31.04 7.85
C SER A 229 8.39 32.29 7.29
N ALA A 230 7.57 32.94 8.13
CA ALA A 230 6.81 34.14 7.80
C ALA A 230 7.68 35.43 7.78
N LYS A 231 8.90 35.35 7.25
CA LYS A 231 9.73 36.53 6.96
C LYS A 231 9.08 37.35 5.83
N SER A 232 9.55 38.58 5.65
CA SER A 232 9.14 39.49 4.57
C SER A 232 10.34 39.73 3.65
N PRO A 233 10.43 39.04 2.49
CA PRO A 233 9.52 38.03 1.94
C PRO A 233 9.65 36.66 2.63
N ALA A 234 8.69 35.76 2.36
CA ALA A 234 8.69 34.41 2.95
C ALA A 234 9.98 33.65 2.61
N TYR A 235 10.46 32.82 3.54
CA TYR A 235 11.72 32.08 3.37
C TYR A 235 11.52 30.59 3.60
N VAL A 236 12.00 29.77 2.66
CA VAL A 236 12.00 28.31 2.75
C VAL A 236 13.36 27.85 3.29
N ASP A 237 13.35 27.12 4.40
CA ASP A 237 14.50 26.32 4.80
C ASP A 237 14.60 25.10 3.90
N GLU A 238 15.52 25.14 2.94
CA GLU A 238 15.74 24.06 1.97
C GLU A 238 16.13 22.74 2.65
N ALA A 239 16.76 22.76 3.83
CA ALA A 239 17.14 21.55 4.54
C ALA A 239 15.95 20.87 5.24
N ALA A 240 15.01 21.68 5.72
CA ALA A 240 13.76 21.20 6.31
C ALA A 240 12.71 20.81 5.25
N CYS A 241 12.77 21.42 4.06
CA CYS A 241 11.83 21.17 2.98
C CYS A 241 11.98 19.75 2.43
N LYS A 242 10.86 19.02 2.34
CA LYS A 242 10.83 17.65 1.76
C LYS A 242 10.30 17.62 0.33
N GLY A 243 10.08 18.76 -0.30
CA GLY A 243 9.77 18.82 -1.72
C GLY A 243 8.33 18.43 -2.12
N CYS A 244 7.35 18.49 -1.21
CA CYS A 244 5.97 18.10 -1.53
C CYS A 244 5.27 19.01 -2.56
N GLY A 245 5.68 20.28 -2.66
CA GLY A 245 5.12 21.22 -3.62
C GLY A 245 3.75 21.82 -3.30
N SER A 246 3.19 21.56 -2.11
CA SER A 246 1.88 22.09 -1.74
C SER A 246 1.82 23.62 -1.68
N CYS A 247 2.88 24.24 -1.17
CA CYS A 247 3.00 25.69 -1.10
C CYS A 247 3.12 26.37 -2.47
N ALA A 248 3.79 25.72 -3.43
CA ALA A 248 3.87 26.20 -4.81
C ALA A 248 2.47 26.24 -5.43
N ALA A 249 1.73 25.12 -5.37
CA ALA A 249 0.36 25.00 -5.87
C ALA A 249 -0.71 25.78 -5.08
N ALA A 250 -0.32 26.47 -4.02
CA ALA A 250 -1.22 27.30 -3.20
C ALA A 250 -0.85 28.78 -3.27
N CYS A 251 0.30 29.15 -3.83
CA CYS A 251 0.75 30.53 -3.84
C CYS A 251 -0.13 31.34 -4.82
N PRO A 252 -0.91 32.33 -4.35
CA PRO A 252 -1.79 33.10 -5.25
C PRO A 252 -1.03 34.08 -6.15
N ALA A 253 0.26 34.29 -5.91
CA ALA A 253 1.11 35.22 -6.65
C ALA A 253 2.17 34.50 -7.52
N ASP A 254 2.11 33.16 -7.61
CA ASP A 254 3.10 32.33 -8.30
C ASP A 254 4.55 32.68 -7.89
N ALA A 255 4.71 33.03 -6.61
CA ALA A 255 5.98 33.44 -6.01
C ALA A 255 6.75 32.25 -5.43
N ILE A 256 6.18 31.04 -5.42
CA ILE A 256 6.83 29.84 -4.89
C ILE A 256 6.90 28.81 -5.99
N ASP A 257 8.08 28.26 -6.20
CA ASP A 257 8.32 27.23 -7.19
C ASP A 257 9.26 26.14 -6.64
N MET A 258 9.45 25.07 -7.39
CA MET A 258 10.20 23.89 -6.96
C MET A 258 11.53 23.78 -7.71
N ARG A 259 12.61 23.50 -6.97
CA ARG A 259 13.86 22.99 -7.54
C ARG A 259 13.53 21.59 -8.10
N PHE A 260 13.56 21.42 -9.42
CA PHE A 260 12.99 20.24 -10.10
C PHE A 260 11.46 20.08 -9.87
N PHE A 261 10.70 19.75 -10.92
CA PHE A 261 9.23 19.84 -10.91
C PHE A 261 8.70 21.28 -10.78
N SER A 262 9.40 22.22 -11.42
CA SER A 262 8.93 23.61 -11.56
C SER A 262 7.63 23.70 -12.36
N ASP A 263 6.89 24.79 -12.21
CA ASP A 263 5.67 25.04 -12.99
C ASP A 263 5.95 24.91 -14.49
N GLN A 264 7.06 25.51 -14.94
CA GLN A 264 7.48 25.46 -16.35
C GLN A 264 7.74 24.04 -16.83
N GLN A 265 8.42 23.21 -16.03
CA GLN A 265 8.72 21.82 -16.39
C GLN A 265 7.46 20.95 -16.45
N ILE A 266 6.52 21.15 -15.53
CA ILE A 266 5.25 20.41 -15.52
C ILE A 266 4.38 20.86 -16.71
N MET A 267 4.27 22.16 -16.95
CA MET A 267 3.53 22.71 -18.08
C MET A 267 4.09 22.25 -19.42
N ALA A 268 5.42 22.20 -19.58
CA ALA A 268 6.04 21.65 -20.78
C ALA A 268 5.67 20.17 -21.00
N GLN A 269 5.61 19.37 -19.92
CA GLN A 269 5.13 17.98 -19.99
C GLN A 269 3.66 17.89 -20.37
N VAL A 270 2.79 18.76 -19.83
CA VAL A 270 1.36 18.82 -20.22
C VAL A 270 1.25 19.15 -21.71
N GLN A 271 2.03 20.10 -22.21
CA GLN A 271 2.05 20.49 -23.61
C GLN A 271 2.51 19.34 -24.51
N ALA A 272 3.61 18.66 -24.18
CA ALA A 272 4.05 17.48 -24.92
C ALA A 272 2.99 16.35 -24.86
N ALA A 273 2.43 16.10 -23.68
CA ALA A 273 1.42 15.06 -23.46
C ALA A 273 0.09 15.34 -24.19
N THR A 274 -0.19 16.56 -24.63
CA THR A 274 -1.43 16.88 -25.35
C THR A 274 -1.21 17.32 -26.81
N GLU A 275 0.03 17.26 -27.31
CA GLU A 275 0.37 17.64 -28.69
C GLU A 275 -0.23 16.68 -29.73
N VAL A 276 -0.12 15.37 -29.50
CA VAL A 276 -0.62 14.34 -30.44
C VAL A 276 -1.85 13.65 -29.87
N LYS A 277 -3.02 13.81 -30.49
CA LYS A 277 -4.27 13.18 -30.03
C LYS A 277 -4.69 12.04 -30.96
N ARG A 278 -4.28 10.81 -30.63
CA ARG A 278 -4.57 9.61 -31.44
C ARG A 278 -5.61 8.68 -30.82
N GLU A 279 -5.96 8.89 -29.55
CA GLU A 279 -6.83 8.01 -28.78
C GLU A 279 -7.89 8.86 -28.07
N PHE A 280 -9.08 8.29 -27.92
CA PHE A 280 -10.19 8.88 -27.16
C PHE A 280 -10.68 7.86 -26.11
N PRO A 281 -10.89 8.26 -24.85
CA PRO A 281 -10.56 9.56 -24.27
C PRO A 281 -9.05 9.77 -24.10
N LEU A 282 -8.53 10.98 -24.24
CA LEU A 282 -7.16 11.33 -23.86
C LEU A 282 -7.13 11.80 -22.40
N ILE A 283 -6.36 11.13 -21.55
CA ILE A 283 -6.21 11.50 -20.14
C ILE A 283 -4.78 12.00 -19.87
N VAL A 284 -4.66 13.16 -19.23
CA VAL A 284 -3.41 13.58 -18.59
C VAL A 284 -3.48 13.15 -17.13
N ALA A 285 -2.56 12.29 -16.69
CA ALA A 285 -2.57 11.71 -15.36
C ALA A 285 -1.39 12.24 -14.52
N PHE A 286 -1.67 13.06 -13.50
CA PHE A 286 -0.66 13.50 -12.54
C PHE A 286 -0.53 12.48 -11.42
N LEU A 287 0.64 11.83 -11.33
CA LEU A 287 0.89 10.75 -10.37
C LEU A 287 1.88 11.18 -9.30
N CYS A 288 1.48 11.03 -8.04
CA CYS A 288 2.38 11.17 -6.89
C CYS A 288 3.56 10.20 -7.01
N ASN A 289 4.79 10.70 -6.83
CA ASN A 289 6.04 9.96 -6.95
C ASN A 289 6.10 8.72 -6.05
N TRP A 290 5.56 8.82 -4.83
CA TRP A 290 5.75 7.79 -3.80
C TRP A 290 4.83 6.59 -3.94
N CYS A 291 3.56 6.82 -4.27
CA CYS A 291 2.56 5.77 -4.26
C CYS A 291 2.02 5.51 -5.66
N SER A 292 1.29 6.45 -6.25
CA SER A 292 0.57 6.22 -7.50
C SER A 292 1.44 6.03 -8.72
N TYR A 293 2.61 6.68 -8.78
CA TYR A 293 3.60 6.41 -9.83
C TYR A 293 4.16 4.98 -9.71
N GLY A 294 4.45 4.53 -8.49
CA GLY A 294 4.85 3.15 -8.21
C GLY A 294 3.75 2.14 -8.53
N ALA A 295 2.49 2.45 -8.22
CA ALA A 295 1.35 1.61 -8.57
C ALA A 295 1.18 1.48 -10.09
N ALA A 296 1.31 2.58 -10.83
CA ALA A 296 1.27 2.56 -12.30
C ALA A 296 2.42 1.74 -12.90
N ASP A 297 3.63 1.87 -12.35
CA ASP A 297 4.79 1.07 -12.78
C ASP A 297 4.61 -0.42 -12.43
N LEU A 298 4.06 -0.72 -11.26
CA LEU A 298 3.72 -2.08 -10.85
C LEU A 298 2.66 -2.69 -11.77
N ALA A 299 1.65 -1.92 -12.19
CA ALA A 299 0.64 -2.39 -13.13
C ALA A 299 1.26 -2.78 -14.47
N GLY A 300 2.19 -1.97 -14.98
CA GLY A 300 2.95 -2.26 -16.20
C GLY A 300 3.85 -3.49 -16.06
N THR A 301 4.67 -3.56 -15.00
CA THR A 301 5.61 -4.68 -14.76
C THR A 301 4.89 -6.00 -14.45
N SER A 302 3.70 -5.94 -13.84
CA SER A 302 2.82 -7.08 -13.58
C SER A 302 1.98 -7.48 -14.79
N ARG A 303 2.10 -6.75 -15.92
CA ARG A 303 1.35 -6.98 -17.16
C ARG A 303 -0.18 -6.92 -16.99
N ILE A 304 -0.64 -6.14 -16.02
CA ILE A 304 -2.07 -5.90 -15.81
C ILE A 304 -2.62 -5.22 -17.06
N GLN A 305 -3.70 -5.75 -17.62
CA GLN A 305 -4.30 -5.19 -18.83
C GLN A 305 -5.20 -4.01 -18.49
N TYR A 306 -4.84 -2.83 -18.97
CA TYR A 306 -5.66 -1.62 -18.90
C TYR A 306 -5.40 -0.74 -20.15
N PRO A 307 -6.32 0.18 -20.49
CA PRO A 307 -6.20 0.96 -21.72
C PRO A 307 -5.02 1.96 -21.70
N THR A 308 -4.50 2.30 -22.88
CA THR A 308 -3.31 3.17 -23.10
C THR A 308 -3.62 4.67 -23.08
N ASN A 309 -4.86 5.02 -22.78
CA ASN A 309 -5.43 6.37 -22.87
C ASN A 309 -4.79 7.40 -21.92
N ALA A 310 -4.06 6.97 -20.88
CA ALA A 310 -3.46 7.85 -19.88
C ALA A 310 -1.99 8.16 -20.18
N ARG A 311 -1.65 9.46 -20.16
CA ARG A 311 -0.28 9.96 -20.25
C ARG A 311 0.16 10.48 -18.89
N ASN A 312 1.08 9.74 -18.29
CA ASN A 312 1.49 9.97 -16.90
C ASN A 312 2.52 11.10 -16.82
N ILE A 313 2.24 12.09 -15.98
CA ILE A 313 3.16 13.16 -15.56
C ILE A 313 3.45 12.94 -14.08
N ARG A 314 4.71 12.71 -13.75
CA ARG A 314 5.12 12.48 -12.36
C ARG A 314 5.25 13.82 -11.63
N VAL A 315 4.69 13.88 -10.43
CA VAL A 315 4.85 15.00 -9.49
C VAL A 315 5.29 14.46 -8.13
N MET A 316 6.02 15.25 -7.33
CA MET A 316 6.47 14.76 -6.01
C MET A 316 5.30 14.39 -5.09
N CYS A 317 4.20 15.14 -5.14
CA CYS A 317 2.97 14.87 -4.41
C CYS A 317 1.75 15.24 -5.25
N SER A 318 0.59 14.64 -5.00
CA SER A 318 -0.68 15.14 -5.55
C SER A 318 -0.96 16.60 -5.12
N ALA A 319 -0.47 17.03 -3.96
CA ALA A 319 -0.55 18.43 -3.52
C ALA A 319 0.18 19.41 -4.44
N ARG A 320 1.14 18.95 -5.25
CA ARG A 320 1.87 19.81 -6.21
C ARG A 320 1.02 20.15 -7.43
N VAL A 321 -0.07 19.42 -7.68
CA VAL A 321 -0.93 19.66 -8.84
C VAL A 321 -1.63 21.00 -8.66
N ASP A 322 -1.11 21.99 -9.36
CA ASP A 322 -1.68 23.32 -9.45
C ASP A 322 -2.92 23.28 -10.35
N PRO A 323 -4.01 24.01 -10.03
CA PRO A 323 -5.21 24.03 -10.86
C PRO A 323 -4.94 24.50 -12.30
N SER A 324 -3.94 25.37 -12.51
CA SER A 324 -3.54 25.82 -13.85
C SER A 324 -3.07 24.67 -14.74
N PHE A 325 -2.40 23.64 -14.19
CA PHE A 325 -1.97 22.47 -14.95
C PHE A 325 -3.15 21.65 -15.46
N VAL A 326 -4.18 21.51 -14.61
CA VAL A 326 -5.42 20.79 -14.94
C VAL A 326 -6.19 21.55 -16.01
N LEU A 327 -6.37 22.86 -15.81
CA LEU A 327 -7.06 23.72 -16.77
C LEU A 327 -6.34 23.77 -18.11
N GLU A 328 -5.00 23.83 -18.12
CA GLU A 328 -4.22 23.80 -19.36
C GLU A 328 -4.38 22.46 -20.10
N ALA A 329 -4.35 21.33 -19.39
CA ALA A 329 -4.58 20.02 -20.00
C ALA A 329 -5.96 19.93 -20.68
N LEU A 330 -7.02 20.38 -20.00
CA LEU A 330 -8.37 20.44 -20.56
C LEU A 330 -8.47 21.46 -21.71
N ARG A 331 -7.86 22.64 -21.59
CA ARG A 331 -7.84 23.68 -22.65
C ARG A 331 -7.14 23.19 -23.90
N ARG A 332 -6.05 22.42 -23.77
CA ARG A 332 -5.36 21.75 -24.88
C ARG A 332 -6.11 20.51 -25.37
N GLY A 333 -7.22 20.18 -24.74
CA GLY A 333 -8.22 19.20 -25.16
C GLY A 333 -7.86 17.76 -24.79
N ALA A 334 -7.30 17.54 -23.60
CA ALA A 334 -7.46 16.27 -22.89
C ALA A 334 -8.93 16.12 -22.47
N ASP A 335 -9.48 14.92 -22.63
CA ASP A 335 -10.88 14.64 -22.31
C ASP A 335 -11.12 14.54 -20.81
N GLY A 336 -10.09 14.16 -20.05
CA GLY A 336 -10.08 14.20 -18.61
C GLY A 336 -8.68 14.34 -18.02
N VAL A 337 -8.64 14.70 -16.74
CA VAL A 337 -7.43 14.78 -15.94
C VAL A 337 -7.57 13.89 -14.72
N LEU A 338 -6.63 12.95 -14.57
CA LEU A 338 -6.54 12.07 -13.41
C LEU A 338 -5.49 12.62 -12.46
N ILE A 339 -5.81 12.74 -11.17
CA ILE A 339 -4.84 13.05 -10.12
C ILE A 339 -4.79 11.84 -9.19
N ALA A 340 -3.64 11.19 -9.08
CA ALA A 340 -3.49 10.01 -8.22
C ALA A 340 -2.51 10.30 -7.09
N GLY A 341 -2.94 10.06 -5.85
CA GLY A 341 -2.16 10.25 -4.64
C GLY A 341 -2.02 8.98 -3.79
N CYS A 342 -1.24 9.09 -2.72
CA CYS A 342 -1.17 8.07 -1.67
C CYS A 342 -2.53 7.92 -0.96
N ARG A 343 -2.81 6.71 -0.44
CA ARG A 343 -3.97 6.44 0.42
C ARG A 343 -4.16 7.52 1.48
N ILE A 344 -5.41 7.91 1.68
CA ILE A 344 -5.81 8.85 2.74
C ILE A 344 -5.35 8.27 4.09
N GLY A 345 -4.73 9.11 4.92
CA GLY A 345 -4.06 8.71 6.17
C GLY A 345 -2.60 8.22 6.01
N GLU A 346 -2.19 7.77 4.82
CA GLU A 346 -0.87 7.19 4.56
C GLU A 346 0.02 8.08 3.68
N CYS A 347 -0.19 9.40 3.71
CA CYS A 347 0.57 10.33 2.87
C CYS A 347 2.04 10.40 3.29
N HIS A 348 2.97 10.24 2.33
CA HIS A 348 4.40 10.43 2.56
C HIS A 348 4.75 11.81 3.16
N TYR A 349 3.98 12.85 2.78
CA TYR A 349 4.15 14.21 3.27
C TYR A 349 3.12 14.62 4.33
N ARG A 350 2.47 13.64 4.98
CA ARG A 350 1.44 13.81 6.03
C ARG A 350 0.08 14.29 5.52
N ASP A 351 -0.01 15.52 5.04
CA ASP A 351 -1.31 16.16 4.75
C ASP A 351 -1.52 16.48 3.26
N GLY A 352 -0.54 16.17 2.40
CA GLY A 352 -0.56 16.59 0.99
C GLY A 352 -1.73 16.02 0.18
N ASN A 353 -2.14 14.78 0.43
CA ASN A 353 -3.30 14.20 -0.26
C ASN A 353 -4.63 14.87 0.15
N TYR A 354 -4.81 15.21 1.42
CA TYR A 354 -5.97 15.98 1.89
C TYR A 354 -6.02 17.38 1.26
N GLN A 355 -4.87 18.05 1.18
CA GLN A 355 -4.76 19.36 0.53
C GLN A 355 -5.11 19.28 -0.97
N ALA A 356 -4.65 18.22 -1.65
CA ALA A 356 -5.00 17.98 -3.05
C ALA A 356 -6.51 17.72 -3.23
N LEU A 357 -7.12 16.93 -2.34
CA LEU A 357 -8.56 16.64 -2.36
C LEU A 357 -9.39 17.92 -2.23
N GLN A 358 -9.07 18.75 -1.23
CA GLN A 358 -9.74 20.05 -1.04
C GLN A 358 -9.59 20.94 -2.28
N ARG A 359 -8.39 21.03 -2.85
CA ARG A 359 -8.12 21.82 -4.06
C ARG A 359 -8.92 21.33 -5.26
N VAL A 360 -9.01 20.02 -5.47
CA VAL A 360 -9.80 19.42 -6.56
C VAL A 360 -11.29 19.69 -6.37
N ASN A 361 -11.81 19.62 -5.13
CA ASN A 361 -13.21 19.95 -4.86
C ASN A 361 -13.53 21.41 -5.19
N VAL A 362 -12.65 22.35 -4.85
CA VAL A 362 -12.78 23.76 -5.25
C VAL A 362 -12.72 23.92 -6.77
N LEU A 363 -11.77 23.25 -7.43
CA LEU A 363 -11.62 23.29 -8.89
C LEU A 363 -12.87 22.75 -9.61
N LYS A 364 -13.49 21.69 -9.10
CA LYS A 364 -14.74 21.15 -9.65
C LYS A 364 -15.86 22.20 -9.69
N GLY A 365 -16.01 23.00 -8.63
CA GLY A 365 -16.96 24.12 -8.63
C GLY A 365 -16.60 25.24 -9.62
N VAL A 366 -15.32 25.43 -9.95
CA VAL A 366 -14.88 26.34 -11.02
C VAL A 366 -15.26 25.79 -12.40
N LEU A 367 -15.03 24.49 -12.64
CA LEU A 367 -15.37 23.81 -13.91
C LEU A 367 -16.86 23.93 -14.23
N GLU A 368 -17.72 23.69 -13.24
CA GLU A 368 -19.17 23.82 -13.39
C GLU A 368 -19.57 25.24 -13.81
N LYS A 369 -19.00 26.26 -13.17
CA LYS A 369 -19.29 27.67 -13.50
C LYS A 369 -18.91 28.03 -14.93
N ILE A 370 -17.77 27.51 -15.41
CA ILE A 370 -17.33 27.72 -16.80
C ILE A 370 -18.03 26.80 -17.80
N GLY A 371 -18.91 25.89 -17.35
CA GLY A 371 -19.74 25.02 -18.18
C GLY A 371 -19.06 23.74 -18.66
N LEU A 372 -18.04 23.27 -17.96
CA LEU A 372 -17.43 21.95 -18.16
C LEU A 372 -17.93 20.99 -17.10
N ASP A 373 -18.09 19.71 -17.45
CA ASP A 373 -18.48 18.68 -16.50
C ASP A 373 -17.37 18.49 -15.43
N PRO A 374 -17.66 18.67 -14.13
CA PRO A 374 -16.67 18.47 -13.06
C PRO A 374 -16.10 17.06 -12.99
N GLY A 375 -16.83 16.07 -13.52
CA GLY A 375 -16.42 14.69 -13.67
C GLY A 375 -15.21 14.50 -14.60
N ARG A 376 -14.85 15.50 -15.43
CA ARG A 376 -13.60 15.48 -16.22
C ARG A 376 -12.33 15.53 -15.36
N VAL A 377 -12.43 15.78 -14.07
CA VAL A 377 -11.31 15.71 -13.13
C VAL A 377 -11.61 14.67 -12.06
N LYS A 378 -10.83 13.59 -12.04
CA LYS A 378 -10.94 12.51 -11.04
C LYS A 378 -9.71 12.50 -10.16
N ILE A 379 -9.91 12.35 -8.85
CA ILE A 379 -8.83 12.14 -7.89
C ILE A 379 -8.98 10.76 -7.26
N VAL A 380 -7.90 9.98 -7.22
CA VAL A 380 -7.89 8.58 -6.76
C VAL A 380 -6.72 8.30 -5.82
N TRP A 381 -6.81 7.23 -5.05
CA TRP A 381 -5.89 6.91 -3.97
C TRP A 381 -5.43 5.46 -4.01
N CYS A 382 -4.13 5.24 -4.07
CA CYS A 382 -3.56 3.89 -4.07
C CYS A 382 -2.19 3.88 -3.36
N ALA A 383 -1.79 2.72 -2.83
CA ALA A 383 -0.43 2.47 -2.37
C ALA A 383 0.46 1.98 -3.53
N ALA A 384 1.78 2.04 -3.36
CA ALA A 384 2.74 1.64 -4.41
C ALA A 384 2.56 0.18 -4.85
N SER A 385 2.14 -0.69 -3.92
CA SER A 385 1.88 -2.10 -4.17
C SER A 385 0.53 -2.41 -4.86
N GLU A 386 -0.26 -1.40 -5.24
CA GLU A 386 -1.67 -1.56 -5.63
C GLU A 386 -1.89 -1.24 -7.11
N GLY A 387 -1.10 -1.88 -7.98
CA GLY A 387 -1.23 -1.72 -9.43
C GLY A 387 -2.60 -2.14 -10.00
N GLU A 388 -3.26 -3.13 -9.39
CA GLU A 388 -4.61 -3.56 -9.77
C GLU A 388 -5.65 -2.46 -9.52
N ILE A 389 -5.57 -1.79 -8.36
CA ILE A 389 -6.47 -0.69 -8.00
C ILE A 389 -6.28 0.47 -8.96
N TYR A 390 -5.04 0.88 -9.22
CA TYR A 390 -4.76 1.95 -10.19
C TYR A 390 -5.31 1.62 -11.59
N ALA A 391 -5.10 0.38 -12.06
CA ALA A 391 -5.59 -0.07 -13.35
C ALA A 391 -7.13 -0.15 -13.41
N GLN A 392 -7.78 -0.46 -12.29
CA GLN A 392 -9.25 -0.42 -12.17
C GLN A 392 -9.77 1.01 -12.22
N ASP A 393 -9.25 1.90 -11.38
CA ASP A 393 -9.65 3.32 -11.31
C ASP A 393 -9.55 4.01 -12.67
N LEU A 394 -8.47 3.71 -13.41
CA LEU A 394 -8.27 4.24 -14.76
C LEU A 394 -9.30 3.70 -15.76
N ARG A 395 -9.64 2.40 -15.69
CA ARG A 395 -10.69 1.82 -16.55
C ARG A 395 -12.04 2.45 -16.30
N GLU A 396 -12.40 2.63 -15.03
CA GLU A 396 -13.64 3.29 -14.62
C GLU A 396 -13.68 4.73 -15.13
N PHE A 397 -12.60 5.48 -14.95
CA PHE A 397 -12.54 6.86 -15.43
C PHE A 397 -12.67 6.97 -16.95
N ILE A 398 -12.06 6.04 -17.70
CA ILE A 398 -12.20 5.98 -19.15
C ILE A 398 -13.65 5.70 -19.56
N ALA A 399 -14.35 4.81 -18.84
CA ALA A 399 -15.76 4.53 -19.11
C ALA A 399 -16.62 5.79 -18.89
N GLU A 400 -16.42 6.49 -17.76
CA GLU A 400 -17.08 7.76 -17.45
C GLU A 400 -16.85 8.82 -18.55
N LEU A 401 -15.61 9.00 -19.00
CA LEU A 401 -15.29 9.98 -20.05
C LEU A 401 -15.87 9.62 -21.42
N LYS A 402 -16.03 8.34 -21.73
CA LYS A 402 -16.69 7.91 -22.97
C LYS A 402 -18.16 8.29 -22.98
N GLU A 403 -18.84 8.23 -21.84
CA GLU A 403 -20.24 8.67 -21.70
C GLU A 403 -20.37 10.19 -21.87
N MET A 404 -19.43 10.97 -21.31
CA MET A 404 -19.41 12.44 -21.43
C MET A 404 -19.08 12.91 -22.86
N GLY A 405 -18.31 12.11 -23.59
CA GLY A 405 -17.81 12.47 -24.92
C GLY A 405 -16.63 13.47 -24.88
N PRO A 406 -16.16 13.90 -26.06
CA PRO A 406 -14.99 14.77 -26.18
C PRO A 406 -15.12 16.08 -25.41
N VAL A 407 -14.03 16.55 -24.80
CA VAL A 407 -14.05 17.81 -24.06
C VAL A 407 -14.51 18.99 -24.93
N GLY A 408 -15.35 19.85 -24.35
CA GLY A 408 -15.92 21.02 -25.01
C GLY A 408 -17.22 20.76 -25.78
N THR A 409 -17.70 19.52 -25.88
CA THR A 409 -19.07 19.24 -26.36
C THR A 409 -20.13 19.89 -25.46
N GLU A 410 -19.91 19.92 -24.16
CA GLU A 410 -20.77 20.57 -23.16
C GLU A 410 -20.92 22.07 -23.43
N LEU A 411 -19.83 22.72 -23.82
CA LEU A 411 -19.81 24.15 -24.13
C LEU A 411 -20.59 24.47 -25.42
N LYS A 412 -20.67 23.52 -26.36
CA LYS A 412 -21.50 23.65 -27.57
C LYS A 412 -22.98 23.51 -27.23
N LYS A 413 -23.36 22.47 -26.48
CA LYS A 413 -24.74 22.26 -26.01
C LYS A 413 -25.28 23.46 -25.23
N ARG A 414 -24.47 24.05 -24.35
CA ARG A 414 -24.83 25.26 -23.59
C ARG A 414 -25.07 26.48 -24.48
N LYS A 415 -24.34 26.61 -25.60
CA LYS A 415 -24.56 27.69 -26.59
C LYS A 415 -25.81 27.47 -27.43
N GLU A 416 -26.24 26.22 -27.58
CA GLU A 416 -27.42 25.81 -28.34
C GLU A 416 -28.71 25.80 -27.50
N GLY A 417 -28.63 26.16 -26.20
CA GLY A 417 -29.78 26.29 -25.31
C GLY A 417 -30.20 24.98 -24.61
N GLU A 418 -29.44 23.90 -24.77
CA GLU A 418 -29.61 22.67 -24.00
C GLU A 418 -28.94 22.84 -22.63
N HIS A 419 -29.74 23.10 -21.59
CA HIS A 419 -29.26 23.06 -20.21
C HIS A 419 -29.08 21.59 -19.78
N PRO A 420 -27.91 21.19 -19.27
CA PRO A 420 -27.77 19.87 -18.67
C PRO A 420 -28.67 19.77 -17.43
N GLU A 421 -29.44 18.69 -17.32
CA GLU A 421 -30.10 18.33 -16.06
C GLU A 421 -29.02 18.15 -14.97
N PRO A 422 -29.24 18.65 -13.74
CA PRO A 422 -28.29 18.44 -12.66
C PRO A 422 -28.15 16.93 -12.42
N SER A 423 -26.93 16.41 -12.55
CA SER A 423 -26.66 14.99 -12.35
C SER A 423 -27.02 14.60 -10.92
N ALA A 424 -28.04 13.76 -10.75
CA ALA A 424 -28.30 13.08 -9.50
C ALA A 424 -27.18 12.05 -9.26
N ARG A 425 -26.09 12.48 -8.61
CA ARG A 425 -25.12 11.56 -8.02
C ARG A 425 -25.17 11.77 -6.51
N SER A 426 -25.50 10.68 -5.83
CA SER A 426 -25.79 10.54 -4.41
C SER A 426 -24.75 11.21 -3.51
N GLU A 427 -25.25 12.02 -2.59
CA GLU A 427 -24.58 12.34 -1.33
C GLU A 427 -24.34 11.03 -0.57
N GLU A 428 -23.12 10.51 -0.64
CA GLU A 428 -22.58 9.63 0.40
C GLU A 428 -21.50 10.45 1.14
N GLU A 429 -21.90 11.02 2.28
CA GLU A 429 -21.02 11.43 3.39
C GLU A 429 -21.25 10.46 4.56
N PRO A 430 -20.30 10.32 5.51
CA PRO A 430 -18.84 10.33 5.40
C PRO A 430 -18.19 8.97 5.72
#